data_AF-A0A2N3HWV4-F1
#
_entry.id   AF-A0A2N3HWV4-F1
#
_cell.length_a   1.000
_cell.length_b   1.000
_cell.length_c   1.000
_cell.angle_alpha   90.00
_cell.angle_beta   90.00
_cell.angle_gamma   90.00
#
_symmetry.space_group_name_H-M   'P 1'
#
loop_
_entity.id
_entity.type
_entity.pdbx_description
1 polymer ?
#
loop_
_entity_poly.entity_id
_entity_poly.type
_entity_poly.pdbx_seq_one_letter_code
_entity_poly.pdbx_strand_id
1 'polypeptide(L)'
;MKTLLTFLLVFFLCSQANLFAQENKLNKEGEKEGIWKEYFKDGKLVATGAYKNGKKVGKWEEYTNRNISFRIIKYKNGKKQGKEIWYRNQKFFKTRLKLKKVGKRASKVRFENGRKEGKWKDYFISGKLWGKGKYKNGKKEGQESWYWENGNTNRKGTYKDGKQEGEWHWYSKNGKLEEKGTYKNGVREGEWTTYNEDGSVNQKAMFKNGRTKDEYPIEVINTDNTNP
;
A
#
# COMPACT_ATOMS: atom_id res chain seq x y z
N MET A 1 42.73 -4.29 64.74
CA MET A 1 43.27 -2.92 64.83
C MET A 1 43.98 -2.65 63.50
N LYS A 2 43.50 -1.83 62.57
CA LYS A 2 43.10 -0.41 62.58
C LYS A 2 41.86 -0.23 61.65
N THR A 3 40.67 0.18 62.14
CA THR A 3 40.04 1.53 62.04
C THR A 3 40.06 2.11 60.61
N LEU A 4 38.99 2.17 59.80
CA LEU A 4 37.69 2.87 59.89
C LEU A 4 37.80 4.42 59.99
N LEU A 5 37.46 5.13 58.89
CA LEU A 5 36.84 6.47 58.73
C LEU A 5 37.09 6.94 57.26
N THR A 6 36.23 7.58 56.46
CA THR A 6 35.01 8.42 56.61
C THR A 6 34.45 8.59 55.17
N PHE A 7 33.21 8.21 54.84
CA PHE A 7 31.97 9.02 54.79
C PHE A 7 31.71 9.87 53.51
N LEU A 8 30.49 9.66 52.97
CA LEU A 8 29.54 10.62 52.35
C LEU A 8 29.62 10.97 50.84
N LEU A 9 28.52 10.59 50.16
CA LEU A 9 27.73 11.37 49.18
C LEU A 9 28.28 11.66 47.77
N VAL A 10 27.84 10.85 46.81
CA VAL A 10 27.20 11.39 45.59
C VAL A 10 25.88 10.62 45.37
N PHE A 11 24.82 11.17 45.96
CA PHE A 11 23.44 10.86 45.58
C PHE A 11 23.15 11.49 44.21
N PHE A 12 22.55 10.70 43.33
CA PHE A 12 21.67 11.12 42.22
C PHE A 12 22.26 11.81 40.97
N LEU A 13 21.53 11.59 39.86
CA LEU A 13 21.73 12.03 38.46
C LEU A 13 22.58 11.03 37.65
N CYS A 14 22.05 9.99 37.02
CA CYS A 14 20.88 10.00 36.14
C CYS A 14 20.22 8.62 36.15
N SER A 15 18.98 8.62 36.64
CA SER A 15 17.88 7.69 36.38
C SER A 15 18.15 6.60 35.33
N GLN A 16 18.11 5.36 35.79
CA GLN A 16 17.61 4.16 35.10
C GLN A 16 16.98 4.45 33.72
N ALA A 17 17.81 4.55 32.70
CA ALA A 17 17.34 4.60 31.33
C ALA A 17 16.83 3.20 30.96
N ASN A 18 15.51 3.08 31.06
CA ASN A 18 14.65 1.95 30.70
C ASN A 18 14.63 0.80 31.70
N LEU A 19 14.03 1.07 32.86
CA LEU A 19 13.02 0.17 33.41
C LEU A 19 12.22 -0.43 32.25
N PHE A 20 12.09 -1.75 32.21
CA PHE A 20 11.16 -2.46 31.33
C PHE A 20 9.88 -1.64 31.22
N ALA A 21 9.61 -1.07 30.04
CA ALA A 21 8.36 -0.39 29.80
C ALA A 21 7.28 -1.47 29.94
N GLN A 22 6.72 -1.60 31.14
CA GLN A 22 5.75 -2.64 31.43
C GLN A 22 4.60 -2.46 30.46
N GLU A 23 4.37 -3.50 29.69
CA GLU A 23 3.45 -3.48 28.58
C GLU A 23 2.02 -3.43 29.11
N ASN A 24 1.13 -2.86 28.33
CA ASN A 24 -0.30 -2.92 28.59
C ASN A 24 -0.80 -2.23 29.87
N LYS A 25 -0.24 -1.06 30.20
CA LYS A 25 -0.74 -0.23 31.29
C LYS A 25 -1.88 0.70 30.90
N LEU A 26 -2.69 1.03 31.91
CA LEU A 26 -3.62 2.13 31.89
C LEU A 26 -3.04 3.31 32.70
N ASN A 27 -3.42 4.54 32.35
CA ASN A 27 -3.20 5.74 33.16
C ASN A 27 -4.21 5.79 34.32
N LYS A 28 -4.15 6.86 35.12
CA LYS A 28 -5.02 7.01 36.32
C LYS A 28 -6.49 7.12 35.95
N GLU A 29 -6.77 7.55 34.73
CA GLU A 29 -8.10 7.73 34.16
C GLU A 29 -8.64 6.45 33.53
N GLY A 30 -7.91 5.32 33.62
CA GLY A 30 -8.28 4.05 33.00
C GLY A 30 -8.11 4.04 31.48
N GLU A 31 -7.54 5.10 30.90
CA GLU A 31 -7.19 5.14 29.50
C GLU A 31 -5.86 4.46 29.28
N LYS A 32 -5.63 4.10 28.04
CA LYS A 32 -4.53 3.24 27.72
C LYS A 32 -3.21 4.04 27.47
N GLU A 33 -2.08 3.63 28.08
CA GLU A 33 -0.81 4.42 28.11
C GLU A 33 0.45 3.54 27.90
N GLY A 34 1.44 4.08 27.18
CA GLY A 34 2.74 3.44 27.00
C GLY A 34 2.76 2.36 25.91
N ILE A 35 3.67 1.39 26.03
CA ILE A 35 3.82 0.31 25.04
C ILE A 35 2.65 -0.68 25.17
N TRP A 36 2.07 -1.03 24.02
CA TRP A 36 0.99 -2.00 23.95
C TRP A 36 1.22 -3.11 22.96
N LYS A 37 0.79 -4.30 23.35
CA LYS A 37 0.62 -5.46 22.49
C LYS A 37 -0.85 -5.84 22.44
N GLU A 38 -1.36 -5.96 21.22
CA GLU A 38 -2.71 -6.40 20.93
C GLU A 38 -2.65 -7.86 20.44
N TYR A 39 -3.59 -8.69 20.89
CA TYR A 39 -3.62 -10.13 20.60
C TYR A 39 -4.98 -10.52 20.02
N PHE A 40 -5.00 -11.53 19.15
CA PHE A 40 -6.21 -12.18 18.65
C PHE A 40 -6.84 -12.98 19.79
N LYS A 41 -8.11 -13.38 19.63
CA LYS A 41 -8.81 -14.25 20.60
C LYS A 41 -8.08 -15.58 20.85
N ASP A 42 -7.31 -16.07 19.87
CA ASP A 42 -6.49 -17.28 19.96
C ASP A 42 -5.09 -17.04 20.59
N GLY A 43 -4.85 -15.86 21.15
CA GLY A 43 -3.60 -15.51 21.83
C GLY A 43 -2.46 -15.09 20.89
N LYS A 44 -2.65 -15.09 19.57
CA LYS A 44 -1.60 -14.65 18.63
C LYS A 44 -1.43 -13.14 18.63
N LEU A 45 -0.18 -12.66 18.61
CA LEU A 45 0.12 -11.23 18.54
C LEU A 45 -0.41 -10.61 17.22
N VAL A 46 -1.25 -9.59 17.34
CA VAL A 46 -1.85 -8.83 16.23
C VAL A 46 -1.08 -7.56 15.97
N ALA A 47 -0.66 -6.85 17.02
CA ALA A 47 0.00 -5.56 16.84
C ALA A 47 0.85 -5.19 18.04
N THR A 48 1.86 -4.36 17.80
CA THR A 48 2.63 -3.69 18.83
C THR A 48 2.84 -2.23 18.48
N GLY A 49 2.80 -1.36 19.47
CA GLY A 49 3.05 0.06 19.32
C GLY A 49 2.87 0.80 20.64
N ALA A 50 2.65 2.11 20.57
CA ALA A 50 2.47 2.94 21.75
C ALA A 50 1.12 3.67 21.74
N TYR A 51 0.61 3.92 22.93
CA TYR A 51 -0.52 4.80 23.18
C TYR A 51 -0.13 5.93 24.12
N LYS A 52 -0.87 7.04 23.97
CA LYS A 52 -0.84 8.18 24.88
C LYS A 52 -2.27 8.67 25.06
N ASN A 53 -2.76 8.70 26.31
CA ASN A 53 -4.14 9.10 26.65
C ASN A 53 -5.17 8.37 25.77
N GLY A 54 -5.09 7.04 25.72
CA GLY A 54 -6.01 6.20 24.94
C GLY A 54 -5.85 6.27 23.41
N LYS A 55 -4.93 7.07 22.86
CA LYS A 55 -4.74 7.24 21.40
C LYS A 55 -3.43 6.62 20.91
N LYS A 56 -3.47 5.88 19.79
CA LYS A 56 -2.27 5.35 19.12
C LYS A 56 -1.30 6.47 18.74
N VAL A 57 -0.03 6.29 19.06
CA VAL A 57 1.07 7.21 18.73
C VAL A 57 2.30 6.43 18.26
N GLY A 58 3.17 7.12 17.51
CA GLY A 58 4.45 6.55 17.10
C GLY A 58 4.30 5.48 16.03
N LYS A 59 5.29 4.59 15.94
CA LYS A 59 5.30 3.49 14.98
C LYS A 59 4.54 2.30 15.57
N TRP A 60 3.75 1.67 14.72
CA TRP A 60 2.94 0.51 14.98
C TRP A 60 3.31 -0.57 13.97
N GLU A 61 3.55 -1.77 14.47
CA GLU A 61 3.74 -2.97 13.66
C GLU A 61 2.49 -3.84 13.84
N GLU A 62 1.77 -4.08 12.74
CA GLU A 62 0.52 -4.85 12.75
C GLU A 62 0.70 -6.10 11.87
N TYR A 63 0.35 -7.25 12.40
CA TYR A 63 0.48 -8.58 11.80
C TYR A 63 -0.87 -9.09 11.27
N THR A 64 -0.83 -9.89 10.21
CA THR A 64 -2.00 -10.65 9.79
C THR A 64 -2.19 -11.90 10.66
N ASN A 65 -3.40 -12.48 10.67
CA ASN A 65 -3.78 -13.66 11.45
C ASN A 65 -2.88 -14.90 11.28
N ARG A 66 -2.04 -14.95 10.23
CA ARG A 66 -1.08 -16.04 9.99
C ARG A 66 0.39 -15.65 10.25
N ASN A 67 0.68 -14.42 10.67
CA ASN A 67 2.05 -13.87 10.77
C ASN A 67 2.87 -13.93 9.46
N ILE A 68 2.19 -14.15 8.32
CA ILE A 68 2.78 -14.20 6.97
C ILE A 68 2.94 -12.80 6.38
N SER A 69 2.23 -11.80 6.89
CA SER A 69 2.39 -10.43 6.43
C SER A 69 2.26 -9.49 7.60
N PHE A 70 2.92 -8.34 7.48
CA PHE A 70 2.84 -7.30 8.48
C PHE A 70 2.95 -5.93 7.83
N ARG A 71 2.46 -4.92 8.52
CA ARG A 71 2.61 -3.52 8.11
C ARG A 71 3.20 -2.69 9.20
N ILE A 72 4.04 -1.76 8.79
CA ILE A 72 4.54 -0.69 9.65
C ILE A 72 3.77 0.56 9.30
N ILE A 73 3.15 1.17 10.29
CA ILE A 73 2.37 2.39 10.15
C ILE A 73 2.72 3.35 11.27
N LYS A 74 2.68 4.65 11.02
CA LYS A 74 2.87 5.66 12.05
C LYS A 74 1.55 6.35 12.38
N TYR A 75 1.31 6.58 13.66
CA TYR A 75 0.14 7.28 14.17
C TYR A 75 0.56 8.58 14.88
N LYS A 76 -0.28 9.60 14.79
CA LYS A 76 -0.23 10.84 15.57
C LYS A 76 -1.65 11.11 16.08
N ASN A 77 -1.82 11.15 17.40
CA ASN A 77 -3.11 11.39 18.06
C ASN A 77 -4.23 10.46 17.55
N GLY A 78 -3.93 9.17 17.40
CA GLY A 78 -4.89 8.15 16.93
C GLY A 78 -5.11 8.13 15.42
N LYS A 79 -4.58 9.10 14.65
CA LYS A 79 -4.72 9.16 13.20
C LYS A 79 -3.47 8.67 12.49
N LYS A 80 -3.63 7.95 11.38
CA LYS A 80 -2.52 7.51 10.52
C LYS A 80 -1.76 8.74 9.98
N GLN A 81 -0.45 8.75 10.12
CA GLN A 81 0.42 9.85 9.75
C GLN A 81 1.77 9.35 9.22
N GLY A 82 2.15 9.78 8.02
CA GLY A 82 3.41 9.41 7.40
C GLY A 82 3.32 8.10 6.59
N LYS A 83 4.43 7.39 6.45
CA LYS A 83 4.53 6.22 5.57
C LYS A 83 3.92 4.99 6.23
N GLU A 84 3.02 4.32 5.52
CA GLU A 84 2.63 2.94 5.76
C GLU A 84 3.40 2.05 4.76
N ILE A 85 4.00 0.98 5.27
CA ILE A 85 4.73 0.00 4.45
C ILE A 85 4.19 -1.38 4.76
N TRP A 86 3.69 -2.05 3.73
CA TRP A 86 3.20 -3.42 3.82
C TRP A 86 4.31 -4.38 3.38
N TYR A 87 4.50 -5.45 4.14
CA TYR A 87 5.52 -6.47 3.91
C TYR A 87 4.88 -7.86 3.76
N ARG A 88 5.31 -8.60 2.74
CA ARG A 88 5.00 -10.02 2.55
C ARG A 88 6.18 -10.86 3.05
N ASN A 89 5.92 -11.82 3.93
CA ASN A 89 6.95 -12.71 4.50
C ASN A 89 7.21 -13.86 3.53
N GLN A 90 8.40 -13.89 2.94
CA GLN A 90 8.74 -14.88 1.91
C GLN A 90 9.70 -15.96 2.39
N LYS A 91 10.32 -15.82 3.58
CA LYS A 91 11.15 -16.84 4.25
C LYS A 91 11.50 -16.33 5.65
N PHE A 92 11.24 -17.15 6.67
CA PHE A 92 11.78 -16.93 8.01
C PHE A 92 13.25 -17.34 8.01
N PHE A 93 14.20 -16.44 8.31
CA PHE A 93 15.56 -16.87 8.63
C PHE A 93 15.68 -17.01 10.14
N LYS A 94 15.87 -18.25 10.60
CA LYS A 94 16.19 -18.56 11.99
C LYS A 94 17.67 -18.25 12.20
N THR A 95 18.00 -17.18 12.93
CA THR A 95 19.37 -17.03 13.46
C THR A 95 19.45 -17.75 14.81
N ARG A 96 20.68 -18.02 15.29
CA ARG A 96 20.94 -18.66 16.60
C ARG A 96 20.30 -17.92 17.80
N LEU A 97 19.92 -16.65 17.65
CA LEU A 97 19.40 -15.82 18.75
C LEU A 97 18.01 -15.19 18.49
N LYS A 98 17.58 -14.99 17.23
CA LYS A 98 16.28 -14.37 16.87
C LYS A 98 15.76 -14.85 15.51
N LEU A 99 14.45 -14.99 15.35
CA LEU A 99 13.79 -15.01 14.03
C LEU A 99 13.90 -13.61 13.42
N LYS A 100 14.82 -13.40 12.47
CA LYS A 100 14.86 -12.14 11.69
C LYS A 100 13.83 -12.26 10.57
N LYS A 101 12.69 -11.57 10.71
CA LYS A 101 11.66 -11.47 9.66
C LYS A 101 12.21 -10.62 8.51
N VAL A 102 12.57 -11.23 7.39
CA VAL A 102 12.96 -10.52 6.16
C VAL A 102 11.72 -10.42 5.25
N GLY A 103 10.92 -9.39 5.47
CA GLY A 103 9.74 -9.14 4.62
C GLY A 103 10.15 -8.46 3.30
N LYS A 104 9.64 -8.95 2.17
CA LYS A 104 9.70 -8.18 0.90
C LYS A 104 8.64 -7.08 0.95
N ARG A 105 9.03 -5.86 0.59
CA ARG A 105 8.09 -4.73 0.51
C ARG A 105 7.06 -5.03 -0.56
N ALA A 106 5.79 -4.92 -0.18
CA ALA A 106 4.67 -5.26 -1.01
C ALA A 106 3.82 -4.04 -1.36
N SER A 107 3.76 -3.06 -0.46
CA SER A 107 3.12 -1.77 -0.72
C SER A 107 3.80 -0.67 0.09
N LYS A 108 3.75 0.55 -0.43
CA LYS A 108 4.13 1.77 0.26
C LYS A 108 3.15 2.86 -0.08
N VAL A 109 2.53 3.44 0.93
CA VAL A 109 1.61 4.59 0.81
C VAL A 109 1.93 5.60 1.90
N ARG A 110 1.60 6.86 1.71
CA ARG A 110 1.71 7.90 2.74
C ARG A 110 0.32 8.33 3.19
N PHE A 111 0.21 8.66 4.47
CA PHE A 111 -0.97 9.17 5.11
C PHE A 111 -0.71 10.56 5.69
N GLU A 112 -1.75 11.38 5.71
CA GLU A 112 -1.80 12.67 6.37
C GLU A 112 -3.16 12.83 7.03
N ASN A 113 -3.15 13.00 8.36
CA ASN A 113 -4.36 13.13 9.16
C ASN A 113 -5.40 12.01 8.91
N GLY A 114 -4.93 10.77 8.72
CA GLY A 114 -5.78 9.60 8.46
C GLY A 114 -6.13 9.36 6.99
N ARG A 115 -5.85 10.30 6.07
CA ARG A 115 -6.15 10.17 4.63
C ARG A 115 -4.90 9.80 3.85
N LYS A 116 -5.04 9.01 2.77
CA LYS A 116 -3.92 8.71 1.86
C LYS A 116 -3.49 9.99 1.14
N GLU A 117 -2.19 10.22 1.05
CA GLU A 117 -1.61 11.43 0.46
C GLU A 117 -0.28 11.12 -0.20
N GLY A 118 -0.04 11.68 -1.39
CA GLY A 118 1.20 11.52 -2.14
C GLY A 118 1.36 10.19 -2.86
N LYS A 119 2.60 9.87 -3.25
CA LYS A 119 2.92 8.73 -4.12
C LYS A 119 2.71 7.40 -3.41
N TRP A 120 2.11 6.44 -4.10
CA TRP A 120 2.04 5.04 -3.69
C TRP A 120 2.79 4.14 -4.69
N LYS A 121 3.27 2.99 -4.19
CA LYS A 121 3.88 1.93 -5.01
C LYS A 121 3.50 0.57 -4.45
N ASP A 122 3.10 -0.33 -5.33
CA ASP A 122 2.83 -1.74 -5.04
C ASP A 122 3.79 -2.63 -5.82
N TYR A 123 4.11 -3.79 -5.25
CA TYR A 123 5.13 -4.69 -5.76
C TYR A 123 4.62 -6.12 -5.84
N PHE A 124 5.03 -6.83 -6.89
CA PHE A 124 4.85 -8.27 -7.03
C PHE A 124 5.58 -9.04 -5.93
N ILE A 125 5.25 -10.33 -5.81
CA ILE A 125 5.91 -11.26 -4.89
C ILE A 125 7.41 -11.40 -5.21
N SER A 126 7.79 -11.29 -6.49
CA SER A 126 9.19 -11.22 -6.92
C SER A 126 9.93 -10.00 -6.35
N GLY A 127 9.21 -8.89 -6.11
CA GLY A 127 9.76 -7.59 -5.72
C GLY A 127 9.75 -6.56 -6.85
N LYS A 128 9.34 -6.96 -8.06
CA LYS A 128 9.18 -6.05 -9.21
C LYS A 128 8.00 -5.10 -8.99
N LEU A 129 8.07 -3.91 -9.56
CA LEU A 129 7.01 -2.91 -9.44
C LEU A 129 5.75 -3.40 -10.15
N TRP A 130 4.62 -3.46 -9.42
CA TRP A 130 3.33 -3.86 -9.96
C TRP A 130 2.47 -2.65 -10.32
N GLY A 131 2.49 -1.61 -9.49
CA GLY A 131 1.68 -0.42 -9.71
C GLY A 131 2.27 0.80 -9.02
N LYS A 132 1.99 1.98 -9.58
CA LYS A 132 2.33 3.27 -8.98
C LYS A 132 1.28 4.31 -9.33
N GLY A 133 1.14 5.29 -8.45
CA GLY A 133 0.31 6.46 -8.68
C GLY A 133 0.42 7.44 -7.52
N LYS A 134 -0.57 8.31 -7.38
CA LYS A 134 -0.65 9.29 -6.29
C LYS A 134 -2.06 9.37 -5.71
N TYR A 135 -2.12 9.65 -4.42
CA TYR A 135 -3.33 10.09 -3.74
C TYR A 135 -3.25 11.58 -3.41
N LYS A 136 -4.42 12.23 -3.37
CA LYS A 136 -4.64 13.57 -2.82
C LYS A 136 -5.92 13.52 -2.00
N ASN A 137 -5.85 13.89 -0.72
CA ASN A 137 -6.99 13.88 0.20
C ASN A 137 -7.76 12.55 0.25
N GLY A 138 -7.04 11.43 0.17
CA GLY A 138 -7.61 10.08 0.19
C GLY A 138 -8.14 9.56 -1.15
N LYS A 139 -8.17 10.39 -2.19
CA LYS A 139 -8.63 10.03 -3.55
C LYS A 139 -7.44 9.85 -4.49
N LYS A 140 -7.56 8.98 -5.49
CA LYS A 140 -6.54 8.86 -6.55
C LYS A 140 -6.47 10.14 -7.37
N GLU A 141 -5.25 10.56 -7.73
CA GLU A 141 -5.01 11.83 -8.39
C GLU A 141 -3.78 11.76 -9.29
N GLY A 142 -3.89 12.25 -10.52
CA GLY A 142 -2.83 12.29 -11.51
C GLY A 142 -2.58 10.94 -12.19
N GLN A 143 -1.39 10.81 -12.79
CA GLN A 143 -1.01 9.61 -13.55
C GLN A 143 -0.93 8.36 -12.67
N GLU A 144 -1.51 7.27 -13.16
CA GLU A 144 -1.41 5.94 -12.60
C GLU A 144 -0.89 4.97 -13.66
N SER A 145 -0.04 4.04 -13.24
CA SER A 145 0.51 3.01 -14.13
C SER A 145 0.57 1.68 -13.40
N TRP A 146 0.20 0.63 -14.11
CA TRP A 146 0.34 -0.76 -13.70
C TRP A 146 1.25 -1.48 -14.69
N TYR A 147 1.93 -2.50 -14.19
CA TYR A 147 2.95 -3.23 -14.92
C TYR A 147 2.70 -4.73 -14.82
N TRP A 148 3.05 -5.44 -15.88
CA TRP A 148 3.21 -6.89 -15.84
C TRP A 148 4.48 -7.28 -15.08
N GLU A 149 4.58 -8.53 -14.65
CA GLU A 149 5.75 -9.00 -13.89
C GLU A 149 7.04 -9.06 -14.73
N ASN A 150 6.95 -9.01 -16.06
CA ASN A 150 8.11 -8.82 -16.92
C ASN A 150 8.60 -7.36 -16.97
N GLY A 151 7.85 -6.41 -16.39
CA GLY A 151 8.18 -4.98 -16.35
C GLY A 151 7.48 -4.15 -17.43
N ASN A 152 6.85 -4.78 -18.42
CA ASN A 152 6.08 -4.07 -19.44
C ASN A 152 4.88 -3.38 -18.81
N THR A 153 4.44 -2.26 -19.40
CA THR A 153 3.22 -1.58 -18.96
C THR A 153 2.05 -2.52 -19.19
N ASN A 154 1.17 -2.67 -18.19
CA ASN A 154 -0.10 -3.37 -18.30
C ASN A 154 -1.22 -2.38 -18.65
N ARG A 155 -1.27 -1.26 -17.93
CA ARG A 155 -2.18 -0.16 -18.24
C ARG A 155 -1.68 1.14 -17.65
N LYS A 156 -2.09 2.25 -18.26
CA LYS A 156 -1.81 3.60 -17.76
C LYS A 156 -2.93 4.56 -18.12
N GLY A 157 -3.08 5.58 -17.29
CA GLY A 157 -4.01 6.69 -17.52
C GLY A 157 -3.96 7.66 -16.35
N THR A 158 -4.92 8.57 -16.29
CA THR A 158 -5.01 9.58 -15.24
C THR A 158 -6.26 9.39 -14.38
N TYR A 159 -6.13 9.70 -13.10
CA TYR A 159 -7.25 9.92 -12.20
C TYR A 159 -7.40 11.39 -11.84
N LYS A 160 -8.64 11.83 -11.67
CA LYS A 160 -8.99 13.13 -11.09
C LYS A 160 -10.08 12.91 -10.05
N ASP A 161 -9.85 13.36 -8.82
CA ASP A 161 -10.80 13.22 -7.71
C ASP A 161 -11.31 11.78 -7.51
N GLY A 162 -10.42 10.80 -7.69
CA GLY A 162 -10.71 9.39 -7.51
C GLY A 162 -11.41 8.70 -8.69
N LYS A 163 -11.69 9.42 -9.78
CA LYS A 163 -12.32 8.90 -10.99
C LYS A 163 -11.33 8.88 -12.15
N GLN A 164 -11.45 7.92 -13.07
CA GLN A 164 -10.64 7.89 -14.28
C GLN A 164 -10.97 9.11 -15.14
N GLU A 165 -9.94 9.73 -15.71
CA GLU A 165 -10.05 10.95 -16.50
C GLU A 165 -9.02 10.95 -17.63
N GLY A 166 -9.44 11.35 -18.83
CA GLY A 166 -8.63 11.44 -20.04
C GLY A 166 -8.33 10.08 -20.65
N GLU A 167 -7.27 10.04 -21.46
CA GLU A 167 -6.85 8.86 -22.21
C GLU A 167 -6.33 7.74 -21.30
N TRP A 168 -6.76 6.52 -21.61
CA TRP A 168 -6.33 5.30 -20.98
C TRP A 168 -5.90 4.28 -22.03
N HIS A 169 -4.88 3.51 -21.67
CA HIS A 169 -4.27 2.51 -22.55
C HIS A 169 -4.03 1.22 -21.78
N TRP A 170 -4.33 0.09 -22.41
CA TRP A 170 -4.04 -1.26 -21.94
C TRP A 170 -3.13 -1.97 -22.92
N TYR A 171 -2.21 -2.74 -22.38
CA TYR A 171 -1.19 -3.42 -23.16
C TYR A 171 -1.06 -4.87 -22.69
N SER A 172 -0.82 -5.75 -23.66
CA SER A 172 -0.49 -7.15 -23.45
C SER A 172 0.81 -7.31 -22.66
N LYS A 173 1.08 -8.53 -22.17
CA LYS A 173 2.37 -8.87 -21.56
C LYS A 173 3.54 -8.58 -22.51
N ASN A 174 3.35 -8.73 -23.81
CA ASN A 174 4.39 -8.48 -24.82
C ASN A 174 4.54 -6.99 -25.18
N GLY A 175 3.77 -6.10 -24.54
CA GLY A 175 3.85 -4.65 -24.74
C GLY A 175 3.03 -4.12 -25.92
N LYS A 176 2.31 -4.98 -26.64
CA LYS A 176 1.38 -4.58 -27.71
C LYS A 176 0.15 -3.92 -27.12
N LEU A 177 -0.32 -2.83 -27.73
CA LEU A 177 -1.53 -2.12 -27.32
C LEU A 177 -2.75 -3.03 -27.59
N GLU A 178 -3.59 -3.24 -26.58
CA GLU A 178 -4.79 -4.08 -26.68
C GLU A 178 -6.07 -3.24 -26.73
N GLU A 179 -6.08 -2.12 -25.99
CA GLU A 179 -7.25 -1.25 -25.89
C GLU A 179 -6.80 0.18 -25.58
N LYS A 180 -7.51 1.16 -26.15
CA LYS A 180 -7.41 2.55 -25.72
C LYS A 180 -8.76 3.25 -25.80
N GLY A 181 -8.88 4.32 -25.02
CA GLY A 181 -10.01 5.24 -25.10
C GLY A 181 -9.98 6.25 -23.98
N THR A 182 -10.95 7.17 -24.01
CA THR A 182 -11.05 8.24 -23.00
C THR A 182 -12.08 7.91 -21.93
N TYR A 183 -11.74 8.23 -20.69
CA TYR A 183 -12.65 8.32 -19.57
C TYR A 183 -12.97 9.79 -19.26
N LYS A 184 -14.23 10.06 -18.89
CA LYS A 184 -14.66 11.33 -18.33
C LYS A 184 -15.44 11.05 -17.06
N ASN A 185 -15.00 11.58 -15.92
CA ASN A 185 -15.64 11.35 -14.62
C ASN A 185 -15.87 9.86 -14.29
N GLY A 186 -14.95 8.99 -14.70
CA GLY A 186 -14.99 7.56 -14.42
C GLY A 186 -15.89 6.74 -15.34
N VAL A 187 -16.47 7.32 -16.39
CA VAL A 187 -17.22 6.59 -17.42
C VAL A 187 -16.54 6.73 -18.80
N ARG A 188 -16.65 5.70 -19.63
CA ARG A 188 -16.13 5.72 -21.01
C ARG A 188 -16.80 6.84 -21.81
N GLU A 189 -16.02 7.59 -22.56
CA GLU A 189 -16.47 8.71 -23.38
C GLU A 189 -15.68 8.75 -24.69
N GLY A 190 -16.35 8.97 -25.82
CA GLY A 190 -15.74 9.04 -27.15
C GLY A 190 -15.49 7.67 -27.79
N GLU A 191 -14.61 7.65 -28.78
CA GLU A 191 -14.20 6.42 -29.47
C GLU A 191 -13.33 5.56 -28.56
N TRP A 192 -13.67 4.29 -28.46
CA TRP A 192 -12.85 3.25 -27.86
C TRP A 192 -12.40 2.30 -28.96
N THR A 193 -11.13 1.92 -28.93
CA THR A 193 -10.53 1.03 -29.94
C THR A 193 -9.89 -0.16 -29.26
N THR A 194 -10.19 -1.36 -29.74
CA THR A 194 -9.45 -2.59 -29.41
C THR A 194 -8.61 -3.03 -30.61
N TYR A 195 -7.53 -3.73 -30.33
CA TYR A 195 -6.55 -4.13 -31.33
C TYR A 195 -6.33 -5.64 -31.29
N ASN A 196 -6.07 -6.21 -32.47
CA ASN A 196 -5.62 -7.59 -32.62
C ASN A 196 -4.15 -7.73 -32.23
N GLU A 197 -3.66 -8.98 -32.15
CA GLU A 197 -2.26 -9.24 -31.82
C GLU A 197 -1.27 -8.68 -32.84
N ASP A 198 -1.65 -8.53 -34.11
CA ASP A 198 -0.80 -7.91 -35.15
C ASP A 198 -0.79 -6.36 -35.08
N GLY A 199 -1.63 -5.78 -34.23
CA GLY A 199 -1.80 -4.33 -34.08
C GLY A 199 -2.86 -3.72 -35.01
N SER A 200 -3.51 -4.52 -35.85
CA SER A 200 -4.69 -4.09 -36.62
C SER A 200 -5.85 -3.76 -35.67
N VAL A 201 -6.74 -2.86 -36.11
CA VAL A 201 -7.94 -2.52 -35.35
C VAL A 201 -8.88 -3.72 -35.37
N ASN A 202 -9.24 -4.21 -34.18
CA ASN A 202 -10.22 -5.28 -34.03
C ASN A 202 -11.64 -4.70 -33.95
N GLN A 203 -11.84 -3.70 -33.09
CA GLN A 203 -13.15 -3.07 -32.90
C GLN A 203 -13.01 -1.59 -32.59
N LYS A 204 -14.01 -0.82 -33.03
CA LYS A 204 -14.28 0.53 -32.54
C LYS A 204 -15.70 0.60 -31.99
N ALA A 205 -15.88 1.38 -30.93
CA ALA A 205 -17.19 1.65 -30.35
C ALA A 205 -17.27 3.10 -29.86
N MET A 206 -18.42 3.75 -30.07
CA MET A 206 -18.65 5.13 -29.64
C MET A 206 -19.43 5.17 -28.33
N PHE A 207 -18.80 5.71 -27.28
CA PHE A 207 -19.40 5.84 -25.96
C PHE A 207 -19.85 7.28 -25.67
N LYS A 208 -21.03 7.41 -25.07
CA LYS A 208 -21.50 8.66 -24.44
C LYS A 208 -22.04 8.36 -23.05
N ASN A 209 -21.45 8.98 -22.04
CA ASN A 209 -21.78 8.75 -20.62
C ASN A 209 -21.74 7.25 -20.24
N GLY A 210 -20.74 6.52 -20.75
CA GLY A 210 -20.55 5.09 -20.48
C GLY A 210 -21.48 4.13 -21.24
N ARG A 211 -22.38 4.63 -22.10
CA ARG A 211 -23.25 3.80 -22.95
C ARG A 211 -22.75 3.82 -24.39
N THR A 212 -22.76 2.65 -25.05
CA THR A 212 -22.51 2.55 -26.49
C THR A 212 -23.75 3.02 -27.25
N LYS A 213 -23.55 3.57 -28.46
CA LYS A 213 -24.65 3.71 -29.43
C LYS A 213 -24.97 2.39 -30.15
N ASP A 214 -24.03 1.46 -30.11
CA ASP A 214 -24.12 0.19 -30.80
C ASP A 214 -24.94 -0.78 -29.93
N GLU A 215 -26.24 -0.87 -30.19
CA GLU A 215 -27.00 -2.12 -30.03
C GLU A 215 -26.56 -2.99 -31.22
N TYR A 216 -25.61 -3.90 -31.01
CA TYR A 216 -24.93 -4.77 -31.99
C TYR A 216 -25.68 -5.04 -33.33
N PRO A 217 -24.96 -5.06 -34.47
CA PRO A 217 -23.93 -6.07 -34.72
C PRO A 217 -22.52 -5.50 -34.94
N ILE A 218 -21.57 -6.30 -34.49
CA ILE A 218 -20.12 -6.17 -34.66
C ILE A 218 -19.84 -6.18 -36.17
N GLU A 219 -19.35 -5.07 -36.73
CA GLU A 219 -18.62 -5.15 -38.00
C GLU A 219 -17.28 -5.84 -37.71
N VAL A 220 -17.27 -7.17 -37.83
CA VAL A 220 -16.04 -7.95 -37.92
C VAL A 220 -15.44 -7.57 -39.27
N ILE A 221 -14.45 -6.69 -39.25
CA ILE A 221 -13.65 -6.42 -40.45
C ILE A 221 -12.78 -7.66 -40.67
N ASN A 222 -13.31 -8.63 -41.42
CA ASN A 222 -12.53 -9.74 -41.92
C ASN A 222 -11.47 -9.19 -42.89
N THR A 223 -10.22 -9.15 -42.46
CA THR A 223 -9.09 -8.92 -43.36
C THR A 223 -8.69 -10.23 -44.03
N ASP A 224 -9.58 -10.78 -44.85
CA ASP A 224 -9.23 -11.80 -45.83
C ASP A 224 -9.34 -11.16 -47.23
N ASN A 225 -8.29 -10.44 -47.61
CA ASN A 225 -7.99 -10.18 -49.01
C ASN A 225 -6.75 -10.99 -49.39
N THR A 226 -6.93 -12.31 -49.45
CA THR A 226 -6.15 -13.13 -50.38
C THR A 226 -6.83 -13.06 -51.73
N ASN A 227 -6.18 -12.46 -52.72
CA ASN A 227 -6.44 -12.77 -54.12
C ASN A 227 -5.34 -12.21 -55.02
N PRO A 228 -5.07 -12.83 -56.18
CA PRO A 228 -5.01 -14.26 -56.50
C PRO A 228 -3.56 -14.75 -56.70
#